data_AF-A0A3M1YSQ4-F1
#
_entry.id   AF-A0A3M1YSQ4-F1
#
_cell.length_a   1.000
_cell.length_b   1.000
_cell.length_c   1.000
_cell.angle_alpha   90.00
_cell.angle_beta   90.00
_cell.angle_gamma   90.00
#
_symmetry.space_group_name_H-M   'P 1'
#
loop_
_entity.id
_entity.type
_entity.pdbx_description
1 polymer ?
#
loop_
_entity_poly.entity_id
_entity_poly.type
_entity_poly.pdbx_seq_one_letter_code
_entity_poly.pdbx_strand_id
1 'polypeptide(L)'
;MTDNTTIKDQPAECNLSRREFLKASAAAGGTAAFLGVVPWASNALAAEEGSEELTYQLARPENVIYSVCLNCHTACTIKTKILDGVAVKVDGNPYSPMNVWPHIPEETPLAYAALVDGKLCPKG
;
A
#
# COMPACT_ATOMS: atom_id res chain seq x y z
N MET A 1 -0.90 -3.52 59.68
CA MET A 1 -0.94 -3.58 58.21
C MET A 1 -0.98 -2.14 57.72
N THR A 2 0.18 -1.50 57.67
CA THR A 2 0.36 -0.11 57.28
C THR A 2 0.94 -0.11 55.88
N ASP A 3 0.09 0.10 54.88
CA ASP A 3 0.55 0.28 53.51
C ASP A 3 0.97 1.74 53.31
N ASN A 4 2.19 1.90 52.83
CA ASN A 4 2.99 3.10 52.82
C ASN A 4 2.99 3.66 51.39
N THR A 5 1.94 4.41 51.02
CA THR A 5 1.89 5.11 49.74
C THR A 5 2.54 6.49 49.88
N THR A 6 3.86 6.52 49.69
CA THR A 6 4.63 7.75 49.52
C THR A 6 4.25 8.40 48.19
N ILE A 7 3.34 9.38 48.23
CA ILE A 7 3.15 10.31 47.10
C ILE A 7 4.44 11.12 46.99
N LYS A 8 5.22 10.87 45.93
CA LYS A 8 6.41 11.66 45.63
C LYS A 8 5.95 13.06 45.22
N ASP A 9 6.00 14.00 46.16
CA ASP A 9 5.75 15.40 45.89
C ASP A 9 6.78 15.93 44.88
N GLN A 10 6.25 16.62 43.87
CA GLN A 10 7.03 17.17 42.78
C GLN A 10 7.87 18.35 43.32
N PRO A 11 9.18 18.45 43.04
CA PRO A 11 10.03 19.47 43.64
C PRO A 11 9.54 20.87 43.26
N ALA A 12 9.56 21.82 44.21
CA ALA A 12 8.99 23.16 44.08
C ALA A 12 9.57 23.97 42.89
N GLU A 13 10.79 23.63 42.46
CA GLU A 13 11.50 24.23 41.33
C GLU A 13 11.01 23.71 39.95
N CYS A 14 10.18 22.67 39.93
CA CYS A 14 9.82 21.95 38.72
C CYS A 14 8.58 22.58 38.06
N ASN A 15 8.82 23.62 37.26
CA ASN A 15 7.79 24.34 36.51
C ASN A 15 7.15 23.53 35.35
N LEU A 16 7.54 22.27 35.16
CA LEU A 16 7.04 21.42 34.08
C LEU A 16 6.02 20.41 34.63
N SER A 17 4.73 20.62 34.32
CA SER A 17 3.71 19.64 34.63
C SER A 17 3.77 18.44 33.65
N ARG A 18 3.25 17.28 34.07
CA ARG A 18 3.10 16.10 33.17
C ARG A 18 2.37 16.45 31.87
N ARG A 19 1.37 17.34 31.95
CA ARG A 19 0.61 17.82 30.79
C ARG A 19 1.45 18.71 29.87
N GLU A 20 2.26 19.60 30.43
CA GLU A 20 3.14 20.46 29.64
C GLU A 20 4.24 19.65 28.95
N PHE A 21 4.79 18.63 29.62
CA PHE A 21 5.69 17.68 28.99
C PHE A 21 5.03 16.95 27.80
N LEU A 22 3.79 16.46 27.96
CA LEU A 22 3.06 15.78 26.89
C LEU A 22 2.76 16.72 25.72
N LYS A 23 2.39 17.98 25.98
CA LYS A 23 2.17 18.99 24.92
C LYS A 23 3.46 19.28 24.16
N ALA A 24 4.56 19.52 24.87
CA ALA A 24 5.85 19.80 24.27
C ALA A 24 6.36 18.61 23.44
N SER A 25 6.21 17.39 23.96
CA SER A 25 6.59 16.16 23.26
C SER A 25 5.73 15.90 22.03
N ALA A 26 4.42 16.16 22.11
CA ALA A 26 3.52 16.03 20.97
C ALA A 26 3.84 17.06 19.87
N ALA A 27 4.14 18.31 20.24
CA ALA A 27 4.51 19.35 19.29
C ALA A 27 5.86 19.05 18.61
N ALA A 28 6.89 18.73 19.40
CA ALA A 28 8.22 18.43 18.89
C ALA A 28 8.24 17.12 18.07
N GLY A 29 7.66 16.05 18.62
CA GLY A 29 7.59 14.74 17.98
C GLY A 29 6.68 14.73 16.75
N GLY A 30 5.53 15.41 16.81
CA GLY A 30 4.62 15.54 15.67
C GLY A 30 5.24 16.30 14.50
N THR A 31 5.95 17.40 14.77
CA THR A 31 6.64 18.18 13.73
C THR A 31 7.78 17.38 13.11
N ALA A 32 8.58 16.68 13.92
CA ALA A 32 9.68 15.84 13.43
C ALA A 32 9.17 14.67 12.59
N ALA A 33 8.10 13.99 13.03
CA ALA A 33 7.47 12.91 12.26
C ALA A 33 6.88 13.43 10.94
N PHE A 34 6.21 14.58 10.97
CA PHE A 34 5.65 15.18 9.75
C PHE A 34 6.75 15.50 8.74
N LEU A 35 7.82 16.21 9.15
CA LEU A 35 8.95 16.53 8.28
C LEU A 35 9.68 15.27 7.77
N GLY A 36 9.76 14.21 8.57
CA GLY A 36 10.33 12.92 8.15
C GLY A 36 9.51 12.23 7.05
N VAL A 37 8.20 12.48 6.98
CA VAL A 37 7.31 11.92 5.96
C VAL A 37 7.24 12.80 4.70
N VAL A 38 7.63 14.08 4.76
CA VAL A 38 7.59 15.02 3.62
C VAL A 38 8.33 14.50 2.38
N PRO A 39 9.53 13.91 2.45
CA PRO A 39 10.20 13.35 1.27
C PRO A 39 9.41 12.21 0.62
N TRP A 40 8.79 11.34 1.41
CA TRP A 40 7.94 10.27 0.88
C TRP A 40 6.64 10.82 0.28
N ALA A 41 6.00 11.77 0.98
CA ALA A 41 4.77 12.40 0.54
C ALA A 41 4.96 13.21 -0.75
N SER A 42 6.07 13.95 -0.87
CA SER A 42 6.40 14.70 -2.09
C SER A 42 6.67 13.78 -3.28
N ASN A 43 7.31 12.63 -3.09
CA ASN A 43 7.43 11.62 -4.15
C ASN A 43 6.08 11.03 -4.55
N ALA A 44 5.20 10.75 -3.58
CA ALA A 44 3.85 10.27 -3.85
C ALA A 44 2.98 11.31 -4.58
N LEU A 45 3.15 12.59 -4.26
CA LEU A 45 2.43 13.71 -4.90
C LEU A 45 3.01 14.05 -6.28
N ALA A 46 4.34 13.99 -6.46
CA ALA A 46 4.98 14.21 -7.75
C ALA A 46 4.67 13.10 -8.77
N ALA A 47 4.34 11.89 -8.29
CA ALA A 47 3.80 10.83 -9.15
C ALA A 47 2.43 11.19 -9.75
N GLU A 48 1.71 12.18 -9.20
CA GLU A 48 0.38 12.59 -9.65
C GLU A 48 0.42 13.82 -10.60
N GLU A 49 1.37 14.75 -10.43
CA GLU A 49 1.38 16.04 -11.18
C GLU A 49 2.10 15.99 -12.55
N GLY A 50 2.71 14.86 -12.93
CA GLY A 50 3.71 14.80 -13.99
C GLY A 50 3.39 14.03 -15.28
N SER A 51 2.14 13.64 -15.56
CA SER A 51 1.84 13.00 -16.85
C SER A 51 0.49 13.42 -17.44
N GLU A 52 0.56 14.07 -18.59
CA GLU A 52 -0.52 14.05 -19.58
C GLU A 52 -0.90 12.58 -19.80
N GLU A 53 -2.16 12.23 -19.52
CA GLU A 53 -2.71 10.88 -19.40
C GLU A 53 -2.55 10.26 -17.99
N LEU A 54 -3.66 10.21 -17.24
CA LEU A 54 -3.87 9.43 -16.02
C LEU A 54 -3.85 7.92 -16.32
N THR A 55 -2.84 7.45 -17.07
CA THR A 55 -2.69 6.04 -17.44
C THR A 55 -2.17 5.32 -16.21
N TYR A 56 -3.04 4.54 -15.58
CA TYR A 56 -2.69 3.63 -14.51
C TYR A 56 -1.49 2.77 -14.96
N GLN A 57 -0.28 3.09 -14.48
CA GLN A 57 0.98 2.53 -14.99
C GLN A 57 1.00 1.00 -14.93
N LEU A 58 0.30 0.46 -13.94
CA LEU A 58 0.09 -0.96 -13.66
C LEU A 58 -0.76 -1.70 -14.72
N ALA A 59 -1.48 -0.97 -15.58
CA ALA A 59 -2.19 -1.54 -16.73
C ALA A 59 -1.48 -1.31 -18.06
N ARG A 60 -0.23 -0.83 -18.05
CA ARG A 60 0.62 -0.89 -19.23
C ARG A 60 0.96 -2.35 -19.54
N PRO A 61 0.88 -2.79 -20.81
CA PRO A 61 1.13 -4.19 -21.15
C PRO A 61 2.57 -4.63 -20.84
N GLU A 62 3.54 -3.71 -20.87
CA GLU A 62 4.93 -4.00 -20.49
C GLU A 62 5.09 -4.35 -19.00
N ASN A 63 4.17 -3.88 -18.15
CA ASN A 63 4.20 -4.07 -16.70
C ASN A 63 3.39 -5.30 -16.26
N VAL A 64 2.98 -6.16 -17.19
CA VAL A 64 2.11 -7.31 -16.93
C VAL A 64 2.81 -8.62 -17.30
N ILE A 65 2.85 -9.57 -16.36
CA ILE A 65 3.32 -10.93 -16.59
C ILE A 65 2.20 -11.91 -16.27
N TYR A 66 1.89 -12.80 -17.21
CA TYR A 66 0.91 -13.87 -17.01
C TYR A 66 1.58 -15.10 -16.39
N SER A 67 0.93 -15.68 -15.39
CA SER A 67 1.46 -16.82 -14.64
C SER A 67 0.32 -17.69 -14.08
N VAL A 68 0.65 -18.61 -13.19
CA VAL A 68 -0.27 -19.50 -12.49
C VAL A 68 -0.07 -19.42 -10.98
N CYS A 69 -1.16 -19.30 -10.22
CA CYS A 69 -1.15 -19.33 -8.76
C CYS A 69 -1.06 -20.76 -8.25
N LEU A 70 -0.03 -21.06 -7.47
CA LEU A 70 0.24 -22.41 -6.92
C LEU A 70 -0.03 -22.52 -5.42
N ASN A 71 -0.80 -21.59 -4.85
CA ASN A 71 -1.13 -21.61 -3.42
C ASN A 71 -2.19 -22.68 -3.06
N CYS A 72 -2.80 -23.31 -4.06
CA CYS A 72 -3.67 -24.48 -3.91
C CYS A 72 -3.64 -25.32 -5.20
N HIS A 73 -4.37 -26.44 -5.20
CA HIS A 73 -4.44 -27.36 -6.35
C HIS A 73 -5.27 -26.86 -7.54
N THR A 74 -6.00 -25.74 -7.40
CA THR A 74 -6.82 -25.19 -8.49
C THR A 74 -5.98 -24.62 -9.62
N ALA A 75 -4.73 -24.20 -9.34
CA ALA A 75 -3.81 -23.65 -10.33
C ALA A 75 -4.46 -22.51 -11.16
N CYS A 76 -5.04 -21.51 -10.47
CA CYS A 76 -5.70 -20.40 -11.14
C CYS A 76 -4.70 -19.61 -11.99
N THR A 77 -5.08 -19.26 -13.22
CA THR A 77 -4.31 -18.34 -14.06
C THR A 77 -4.34 -16.92 -13.47
N ILE A 78 -3.19 -16.26 -13.43
CA ILE A 78 -3.04 -14.93 -12.83
C ILE A 78 -2.33 -13.97 -13.78
N LYS A 79 -2.56 -12.69 -13.52
CA LYS A 79 -1.94 -11.54 -14.17
C LYS A 79 -1.20 -10.75 -13.09
N THR A 80 0.12 -10.84 -13.07
CA THR A 80 0.97 -10.16 -12.10
C THR A 80 1.42 -8.82 -12.66
N LYS A 81 1.23 -7.75 -11.90
CA LYS A 81 1.60 -6.39 -12.27
C LYS A 81 2.90 -5.99 -11.58
N ILE A 82 3.81 -5.44 -12.37
CA ILE A 82 5.17 -5.08 -11.99
C ILE A 82 5.29 -3.55 -11.94
N LEU A 83 5.96 -3.04 -10.90
CA LEU A 83 6.37 -1.66 -10.79
C LEU A 83 7.82 -1.64 -10.30
N ASP A 84 8.69 -0.91 -11.00
CA ASP A 84 10.12 -0.80 -10.68
C ASP A 84 10.83 -2.15 -10.46
N GLY A 85 10.46 -3.16 -11.27
CA GLY A 85 11.02 -4.52 -11.21
C GLY A 85 10.48 -5.38 -10.08
N VAL A 86 9.50 -4.89 -9.30
CA VAL A 86 8.89 -5.61 -8.18
C VAL A 86 7.45 -5.98 -8.51
N ALA A 87 7.03 -7.20 -8.16
CA ALA A 87 5.63 -7.60 -8.23
C ALA A 87 4.84 -6.92 -7.11
N VAL A 88 3.90 -6.04 -7.48
CA VAL A 88 3.17 -5.21 -6.51
C VAL A 88 1.68 -5.53 -6.44
N LYS A 89 1.13 -6.21 -7.45
CA LYS A 89 -0.27 -6.63 -7.47
C LYS A 89 -0.46 -7.90 -8.28
N VAL A 90 -1.39 -8.75 -7.86
CA VAL A 90 -1.83 -9.93 -8.59
C VAL A 90 -3.33 -9.81 -8.85
N ASP A 91 -3.72 -9.94 -10.11
CA ASP A 91 -5.11 -9.99 -10.54
C ASP A 91 -5.37 -11.32 -11.26
N GLY A 92 -6.63 -11.63 -11.55
CA GLY A 92 -6.99 -12.78 -12.38
C GLY A 92 -6.65 -12.55 -13.86
N ASN A 93 -6.31 -13.61 -14.58
CA ASN A 93 -6.05 -13.52 -16.02
C ASN A 93 -7.38 -13.34 -16.80
N PRO A 94 -7.58 -12.22 -17.53
CA PRO A 94 -8.83 -11.96 -18.27
C PRO A 94 -9.13 -12.95 -19.40
N TYR A 95 -8.12 -13.64 -19.93
CA TYR A 95 -8.30 -14.67 -20.95
C TYR A 95 -8.91 -15.97 -20.40
N SER A 96 -8.92 -16.14 -19.07
CA SER A 96 -9.34 -17.38 -18.44
C SER A 96 -10.78 -17.33 -17.94
N PRO A 97 -11.60 -18.35 -18.24
CA PRO A 97 -12.96 -18.46 -17.71
C PRO A 97 -12.98 -18.62 -16.18
N MET A 98 -11.87 -19.03 -15.56
CA MET A 98 -11.78 -19.11 -14.10
C MET A 98 -11.78 -17.73 -13.42
N ASN A 99 -11.25 -16.72 -14.12
CA ASN A 99 -11.06 -15.38 -13.57
C ASN A 99 -12.05 -14.34 -14.11
N VAL A 100 -12.60 -14.51 -15.31
CA VAL A 100 -13.57 -13.56 -15.89
C VAL A 100 -14.65 -14.33 -16.64
N TRP A 101 -15.91 -13.90 -16.50
CA TRP A 101 -17.02 -14.40 -17.30
C TRP A 101 -17.90 -13.24 -17.79
N PRO A 102 -18.07 -13.05 -19.11
CA PRO A 102 -17.38 -13.75 -20.20
C PRO A 102 -15.89 -13.38 -20.25
N HIS A 103 -15.02 -14.37 -20.50
CA HIS A 103 -13.60 -14.12 -20.70
C HIS A 103 -13.36 -13.48 -22.08
N ILE A 104 -12.26 -12.74 -22.22
CA ILE A 104 -11.90 -12.15 -23.51
C ILE A 104 -11.28 -13.22 -24.44
N PRO A 105 -11.44 -13.10 -25.77
CA PRO A 105 -10.77 -14.00 -26.72
C PRO A 105 -9.25 -13.98 -26.54
N GLU A 106 -8.59 -15.12 -26.68
CA GLU A 106 -7.13 -15.24 -26.57
C GLU A 106 -6.38 -14.36 -27.60
N GLU A 107 -6.98 -14.16 -28.78
CA GLU A 107 -6.52 -13.26 -29.85
C GLU A 107 -6.54 -11.77 -29.46
N THR A 108 -7.18 -11.40 -28.35
CA THR A 108 -7.27 -10.00 -27.91
C THR A 108 -5.87 -9.45 -27.65
N PRO A 109 -5.48 -8.30 -28.22
CA PRO A 109 -4.13 -7.76 -28.04
C PRO A 109 -3.82 -7.46 -26.56
N LEU A 110 -2.56 -7.68 -26.16
CA LEU A 110 -2.11 -7.48 -24.77
C LEU A 110 -2.39 -6.06 -24.25
N ALA A 111 -2.31 -5.05 -25.10
CA ALA A 111 -2.63 -3.67 -24.74
C ALA A 111 -4.07 -3.50 -24.24
N TYR A 112 -5.03 -4.26 -24.79
CA TYR A 112 -6.41 -4.26 -24.33
C TYR A 112 -6.61 -5.19 -23.13
N ALA A 113 -5.99 -6.37 -23.15
CA ALA A 113 -6.10 -7.32 -22.05
C ALA A 113 -5.50 -6.80 -20.73
N ALA A 114 -4.45 -5.97 -20.80
CA ALA A 114 -3.83 -5.37 -19.63
C ALA A 114 -4.83 -4.49 -18.83
N LEU A 115 -5.80 -3.88 -19.50
CA LEU A 115 -6.86 -3.05 -18.90
C LEU A 115 -7.95 -3.86 -18.19
N VAL A 116 -8.06 -5.17 -18.45
CA VAL A 116 -9.11 -6.02 -17.89
C VAL A 116 -8.55 -6.83 -16.73
N ASP A 117 -9.00 -6.54 -15.52
CA ASP A 117 -8.63 -7.29 -14.31
C ASP A 117 -9.64 -8.40 -14.02
N GLY A 118 -9.15 -9.63 -13.87
CA GLY A 118 -9.98 -10.75 -13.46
C GLY A 118 -10.11 -10.89 -11.95
N LYS A 119 -11.20 -11.53 -11.50
CA LYS A 119 -11.33 -11.91 -10.09
C LYS A 119 -10.29 -12.96 -9.72
N LEU A 120 -9.82 -12.86 -8.49
CA LEU A 120 -8.94 -13.82 -7.84
C LEU A 120 -9.45 -14.04 -6.40
N CYS A 121 -9.21 -15.21 -5.83
CA CYS A 121 -9.59 -15.49 -4.45
C CYS A 121 -8.55 -14.89 -3.48
N PRO A 122 -8.85 -14.71 -2.18
CA PRO A 122 -7.94 -14.08 -1.23
C PRO A 122 -6.60 -14.80 -0.98
N LYS A 123 -6.41 -16.00 -1.55
CA LYS A 123 -5.17 -16.78 -1.45
C LYS A 123 -4.13 -16.37 -2.49
N GLY A 124 -4.57 -15.85 -3.64
CA GLY A 124 -3.70 -15.37 -4.71
C GLY A 124 -3.68 -13.85 -4.68
#